data_AF-A0A3N0ZBB8-F1
#
_entry.id   AF-A0A3N0ZBB8-F1
#
_cell.length_a   1.000
_cell.length_b   1.000
_cell.length_c   1.000
_cell.angle_alpha   90.00
_cell.angle_beta   90.00
_cell.angle_gamma   90.00
#
_symmetry.space_group_name_H-M   'P 1'
#
loop_
_entity.id
_entity.type
_entity.pdbx_description
1 polymer ?
#
loop_
_entity_poly.entity_id
_entity_poly.type
_entity_poly.pdbx_seq_one_letter_code
_entity_poly.pdbx_strand_id
1 'polypeptide(L)'
;MDSGETQRRLTGVSALINLFRESLLALIPVLEKANLKWEQLQEIDLFDNITETLFQLIVLPKIENYMTKKHNFLPPMPKYGFFYKDYSKTSFIEVLPNNVEHTSGTYVFVMFNSVQEPFDTVVCNVIDEKGNVMKRNIEIPYADVLFRYQYKGPEGNVVLS
;
A
#
# COMPACT_ATOMS: atom_id res chain seq x y z
N MET A 1 -21.13 14.69 23.63
CA MET A 1 -21.32 14.68 22.16
C MET A 1 -20.76 13.36 21.70
N ASP A 2 -21.67 12.45 21.36
CA ASP A 2 -21.37 11.07 21.01
C ASP A 2 -20.84 11.05 19.57
N SER A 3 -19.52 11.12 19.41
CA SER A 3 -18.87 10.92 18.12
C SER A 3 -18.93 9.43 17.83
N GLY A 4 -20.07 8.99 17.31
CA GLY A 4 -20.24 7.66 16.75
C GLY A 4 -19.29 7.49 15.57
N GLU A 5 -18.05 7.10 15.84
CA GLU A 5 -17.20 6.44 14.88
C GLU A 5 -17.96 5.22 14.40
N THR A 6 -18.61 5.36 13.25
CA THR A 6 -19.16 4.22 12.54
C THR A 6 -17.96 3.34 12.21
N GLN A 7 -17.78 2.28 13.00
CA GLN A 7 -16.66 1.36 12.88
C GLN A 7 -16.64 0.83 11.44
N ARG A 8 -15.78 1.40 10.60
CA ARG A 8 -15.76 1.10 9.16
C ARG A 8 -15.29 -0.34 9.02
N ARG A 9 -16.19 -1.23 8.64
CA ARG A 9 -15.84 -2.64 8.44
C ARG A 9 -14.93 -2.76 7.21
N LEU A 10 -13.63 -2.87 7.46
CA LEU A 10 -12.65 -3.11 6.41
C LEU A 10 -12.80 -4.53 5.85
N THR A 11 -12.77 -4.66 4.53
CA THR A 11 -12.85 -5.95 3.84
C THR A 11 -11.83 -6.03 2.71
N GLY A 12 -11.50 -7.24 2.26
CA GLY A 12 -10.60 -7.45 1.13
C GLY A 12 -9.21 -6.86 1.35
N VAL A 13 -8.68 -6.18 0.33
CA VAL A 13 -7.32 -5.61 0.32
C VAL A 13 -7.16 -4.54 1.40
N SER A 14 -8.20 -3.74 1.67
CA SER A 14 -8.18 -2.75 2.75
C SER A 14 -7.94 -3.39 4.12
N ALA A 15 -8.55 -4.55 4.39
CA ALA A 15 -8.31 -5.28 5.64
C ALA A 15 -6.87 -5.84 5.71
N LEU A 16 -6.30 -6.29 4.59
CA LEU A 16 -4.91 -6.76 4.54
C LEU A 16 -3.90 -5.64 4.80
N ILE A 17 -4.09 -4.48 4.16
CA ILE A 17 -3.24 -3.30 4.37
C ILE A 17 -3.36 -2.81 5.81
N ASN A 18 -4.55 -2.83 6.40
CA ASN A 18 -4.73 -2.51 7.82
C ASN A 18 -3.96 -3.49 8.72
N LEU A 19 -4.09 -4.81 8.51
CA LEU A 19 -3.35 -5.80 9.29
C LEU A 19 -1.83 -5.62 9.18
N PHE A 20 -1.34 -5.27 7.99
CA PHE A 20 0.06 -4.94 7.77
C PHE A 20 0.47 -3.69 8.58
N ARG A 21 -0.30 -2.60 8.52
CA ARG A 21 -0.08 -1.39 9.34
C ARG A 21 -0.05 -1.69 10.84
N GLU A 22 -1.04 -2.42 11.34
CA GLU A 22 -1.11 -2.82 12.76
C GLU A 22 0.10 -3.66 13.18
N SER A 23 0.63 -4.48 12.27
CA SER A 23 1.85 -5.26 12.53
C SER A 23 3.09 -4.37 12.64
N LEU A 24 3.20 -3.32 11.83
CA LEU A 24 4.26 -2.32 11.96
C LEU A 24 4.17 -1.58 13.29
N LEU A 25 2.97 -1.14 13.67
CA LEU A 25 2.71 -0.47 14.95
C LEU A 25 3.08 -1.34 16.14
N ALA A 26 2.73 -2.64 16.09
CA ALA A 26 3.03 -3.59 17.16
C ALA A 26 4.55 -3.79 17.38
N LEU A 27 5.38 -3.53 16.36
CA LEU A 27 6.84 -3.66 16.46
C LEU A 27 7.52 -2.44 17.07
N ILE A 28 6.90 -1.25 17.04
CA ILE A 28 7.50 0.00 17.51
C ILE A 28 8.14 -0.15 18.90
N PRO A 29 7.45 -0.67 19.94
CA PRO A 29 8.04 -0.74 21.28
C PRO A 29 9.27 -1.65 21.36
N VAL A 30 9.38 -2.65 20.47
CA VAL A 30 10.53 -3.56 20.40
C VAL A 30 11.69 -2.89 19.67
N LEU A 31 11.41 -2.18 18.57
CA LEU A 31 12.40 -1.43 17.81
C LEU A 31 13.01 -0.31 18.65
N GLU A 32 12.20 0.43 19.41
CA GLU A 32 12.64 1.46 20.33
C GLU A 32 13.56 0.90 21.43
N LYS A 33 13.19 -0.25 22.03
CA LYS A 33 14.05 -0.94 23.01
C LYS A 33 15.38 -1.40 22.43
N ALA A 34 15.40 -1.75 21.15
CA ALA A 34 16.59 -2.13 20.42
C ALA A 34 17.39 -0.92 19.88
N ASN A 35 16.94 0.32 20.14
CA ASN A 35 17.49 1.55 19.60
C ASN A 35 17.56 1.56 18.06
N LEU A 36 16.58 0.93 17.41
CA LEU A 36 16.41 0.94 15.96
C LEU A 36 15.46 2.07 15.57
N LYS A 37 15.95 3.01 14.77
CA LYS A 37 15.14 4.12 14.27
C LYS A 37 14.13 3.60 13.23
N TRP A 38 12.85 3.68 13.55
CA TRP A 38 11.75 3.34 12.64
C TRP A 38 11.14 4.58 11.95
N GLU A 39 11.42 5.78 12.48
CA GLU A 39 10.86 7.07 12.04
C GLU A 39 11.54 7.62 10.78
N GLN A 40 12.77 7.17 10.48
CA GLN A 40 13.63 7.77 9.46
C GLN A 40 13.85 6.79 8.30
N LEU A 41 13.14 7.01 7.20
CA LEU A 41 13.29 6.30 5.91
C LEU A 41 14.64 6.53 5.20
N GLN A 42 15.62 7.19 5.85
CA GLN A 42 16.84 7.65 5.18
C GLN A 42 18.14 7.18 5.82
N GLU A 43 18.13 6.58 7.01
CA GLU A 43 19.39 6.29 7.71
C GLU A 43 19.70 4.79 7.86
N ILE A 44 18.72 3.87 7.72
CA ILE A 44 18.94 2.45 8.01
C ILE A 44 18.14 1.51 7.08
N ASP A 45 18.83 0.81 6.17
CA ASP A 45 18.27 -0.23 5.28
C ASP A 45 17.54 -1.37 6.03
N LEU A 46 17.82 -1.57 7.32
CA LEU A 46 17.24 -2.65 8.12
C LEU A 46 15.73 -2.50 8.32
N PHE A 47 15.22 -1.28 8.57
CA PHE A 47 13.79 -1.10 8.80
C PHE A 47 12.99 -1.27 7.49
N ASP A 48 13.56 -0.85 6.37
CA ASP A 48 13.00 -1.11 5.04
C ASP A 48 12.91 -2.61 4.75
N ASN A 49 13.95 -3.39 5.11
CA ASN A 49 13.91 -4.85 4.99
C ASN A 49 12.83 -5.48 5.87
N ILE A 50 12.63 -4.99 7.09
CA ILE A 50 11.56 -5.47 8.00
C ILE A 50 10.19 -5.19 7.38
N THR A 51 9.95 -3.97 6.91
CA THR A 51 8.67 -3.57 6.34
C THR A 51 8.34 -4.32 5.04
N GLU A 52 9.31 -4.47 4.12
CA GLU A 52 9.16 -5.30 2.92
C GLU A 52 8.89 -6.76 3.28
N THR A 53 9.62 -7.33 4.24
CA THR A 53 9.41 -8.71 4.68
C THR A 53 7.99 -8.92 5.22
N LEU A 54 7.51 -8.01 6.07
CA LEU A 54 6.15 -8.09 6.61
C LEU A 54 5.10 -7.94 5.51
N PHE A 55 5.32 -7.05 4.54
CA PHE A 55 4.44 -6.90 3.39
C PHE A 55 4.37 -8.19 2.56
N GLN A 56 5.52 -8.81 2.31
CA GLN A 56 5.64 -10.11 1.62
C GLN A 56 5.01 -11.28 2.39
N LEU A 57 4.86 -11.19 3.70
CA LEU A 57 4.26 -12.26 4.52
C LEU A 57 2.76 -12.07 4.76
N ILE A 58 2.30 -10.82 4.88
CA ILE A 58 0.91 -10.50 5.26
C ILE A 58 0.05 -10.23 4.03
N VAL A 59 0.55 -9.45 3.08
CA VAL A 59 -0.25 -8.90 1.98
C VAL A 59 -0.13 -9.77 0.74
N LEU A 60 1.09 -9.96 0.23
CA LEU A 60 1.31 -10.64 -1.05
C LEU A 60 0.71 -12.06 -1.08
N PRO A 61 0.93 -12.96 -0.10
CA PRO A 61 0.51 -14.36 -0.23
C PRO A 61 -1.01 -14.50 -0.32
N LYS A 62 -1.76 -13.56 0.26
CA LYS A 62 -3.22 -13.53 0.20
C LYS A 62 -3.71 -13.11 -1.19
N ILE A 63 -3.08 -12.10 -1.78
CA ILE A 63 -3.34 -11.68 -3.16
C ILE A 63 -2.94 -12.79 -4.13
N GLU A 64 -1.74 -13.34 -3.99
CA GLU A 64 -1.19 -14.38 -4.86
C GLU A 64 -2.07 -15.63 -4.89
N ASN A 65 -2.48 -16.11 -3.72
CA ASN A 65 -3.37 -17.27 -3.60
C ASN A 65 -4.74 -17.02 -4.25
N TYR A 66 -5.29 -15.81 -4.09
CA TYR A 66 -6.55 -15.44 -4.74
C TYR A 66 -6.40 -15.42 -6.27
N MET A 67 -5.34 -14.79 -6.77
CA MET A 67 -5.09 -14.63 -8.21
C MET A 67 -4.75 -15.94 -8.89
N THR A 68 -3.94 -16.79 -8.25
CA THR A 68 -3.60 -18.12 -8.75
C THR A 68 -4.87 -18.97 -8.90
N LYS A 69 -5.78 -18.92 -7.92
CA LYS A 69 -7.05 -19.65 -7.98
C LYS A 69 -8.01 -19.13 -9.04
N LYS A 70 -8.07 -17.82 -9.26
CA LYS A 70 -9.06 -17.18 -10.15
C LYS A 70 -8.59 -17.10 -11.60
N HIS A 71 -7.29 -16.89 -11.83
CA HIS A 71 -6.74 -16.54 -13.15
C HIS A 71 -5.63 -17.47 -13.64
N ASN A 72 -5.14 -18.42 -12.82
CA ASN A 72 -4.03 -19.33 -13.14
C ASN A 72 -2.76 -18.61 -13.62
N PHE A 73 -2.60 -17.35 -13.23
CA PHE A 73 -1.48 -16.49 -13.57
C PHE A 73 -1.22 -15.56 -12.39
N LEU A 74 0.06 -15.40 -12.06
CA LEU A 74 0.49 -14.47 -11.04
C LEU A 74 1.23 -13.30 -11.69
N PRO A 75 0.59 -12.13 -11.78
CA PRO A 75 1.26 -10.94 -12.29
C PRO A 75 2.33 -10.47 -11.29
N PRO A 76 3.39 -9.80 -11.77
CA PRO A 76 4.35 -9.18 -10.88
C PRO A 76 3.67 -8.09 -10.05
N MET A 77 4.13 -7.96 -8.80
CA MET A 77 3.72 -6.94 -7.84
C MET A 77 4.89 -6.00 -7.53
N PRO A 78 4.64 -4.70 -7.27
CA PRO A 78 5.67 -3.80 -6.82
C PRO A 78 6.16 -4.21 -5.44
N LYS A 79 7.47 -4.04 -5.21
CA LYS A 79 8.05 -4.11 -3.86
C LYS A 79 7.55 -2.94 -3.01
N TYR A 80 7.37 -3.18 -1.71
CA TYR A 80 7.05 -2.14 -0.75
C TYR A 80 8.18 -1.10 -0.70
N GLY A 81 7.82 0.19 -0.61
CA GLY A 81 8.80 1.28 -0.54
C GLY A 81 9.53 1.58 -1.86
N PHE A 82 9.29 0.83 -2.94
CA PHE A 82 9.99 1.04 -4.21
C PHE A 82 9.22 1.96 -5.18
N PHE A 83 9.88 3.02 -5.64
CA PHE A 83 9.30 4.03 -6.52
C PHE A 83 9.53 3.73 -8.01
N TYR A 84 8.72 2.82 -8.56
CA TYR A 84 8.77 2.45 -9.99
C TYR A 84 8.57 3.66 -10.92
N LYS A 85 9.09 3.58 -12.15
CA LYS A 85 8.86 4.59 -13.21
C LYS A 85 7.64 4.26 -14.07
N ASP A 86 7.26 3.00 -14.10
CA ASP A 86 6.20 2.48 -14.94
C ASP A 86 5.53 1.29 -14.23
N TYR A 87 4.21 1.25 -14.30
CA TYR A 87 3.33 0.22 -13.76
C TYR A 87 2.53 -0.48 -14.88
N SER A 88 2.85 -0.25 -16.16
CA SER A 88 2.13 -0.79 -17.32
C SER A 88 1.98 -2.32 -17.31
N LYS A 89 2.96 -3.04 -16.76
CA LYS A 89 3.04 -4.52 -16.74
C LYS A 89 2.97 -5.13 -15.34
N THR A 90 2.68 -4.32 -14.32
CA THR A 90 2.74 -4.74 -12.92
C THR A 90 1.38 -4.51 -12.29
N SER A 91 0.82 -5.53 -11.66
CA SER A 91 -0.38 -5.34 -10.84
C SER A 91 -0.05 -4.49 -9.63
N PHE A 92 -1.03 -3.83 -9.03
CA PHE A 92 -0.74 -2.92 -7.92
C PHE A 92 -1.92 -2.81 -6.96
N ILE A 93 -1.63 -2.23 -5.79
CA ILE A 93 -2.65 -1.85 -4.83
C ILE A 93 -2.99 -0.39 -5.11
N GLU A 94 -4.23 -0.15 -5.51
CA GLU A 94 -4.78 1.18 -5.71
C GLU A 94 -5.23 1.77 -4.38
N VAL A 95 -4.92 3.04 -4.18
CA VAL A 95 -5.41 3.87 -3.09
C VAL A 95 -6.61 4.66 -3.59
N LEU A 96 -7.70 4.63 -2.83
CA LEU A 96 -8.96 5.30 -3.12
C LEU A 96 -9.20 6.38 -2.06
N PRO A 97 -8.80 7.63 -2.32
CA PRO A 97 -9.03 8.73 -1.38
C PRO A 97 -10.53 9.03 -1.25
N ASN A 98 -11.03 9.20 -0.02
CA ASN A 98 -12.44 9.50 0.24
C ASN A 98 -12.77 10.99 0.00
N ASN A 99 -11.81 11.89 0.22
CA ASN A 99 -12.03 13.34 0.30
C ASN A 99 -11.23 14.17 -0.72
N VAL A 100 -10.68 13.52 -1.76
CA VAL A 100 -9.89 14.22 -2.79
C VAL A 100 -10.71 14.24 -4.07
N GLU A 101 -10.94 15.42 -4.66
CA GLU A 101 -11.46 15.51 -6.02
C GLU A 101 -10.60 14.61 -6.91
N HIS A 102 -11.22 13.62 -7.56
CA HIS A 102 -10.52 12.65 -8.40
C HIS A 102 -9.70 13.38 -9.47
N THR A 103 -8.43 13.63 -9.18
CA THR A 103 -7.47 14.08 -10.18
C THR A 103 -7.42 13.01 -11.26
N SER A 104 -7.28 13.41 -12.52
CA SER A 104 -7.04 12.48 -13.62
C SER A 104 -5.83 11.57 -13.30
N GLY A 105 -6.09 10.30 -12.96
CA GLY A 105 -5.06 9.30 -12.68
C GLY A 105 -5.43 8.33 -11.56
N THR A 106 -4.66 7.25 -11.47
CA THR A 106 -4.82 6.20 -10.46
C THR A 106 -3.74 6.33 -9.40
N TYR A 107 -4.11 6.30 -8.11
CA TYR A 107 -3.15 6.34 -7.00
C TYR A 107 -2.67 4.93 -6.71
N VAL A 108 -1.36 4.71 -6.80
CA VAL A 108 -0.70 3.43 -6.50
C VAL A 108 -0.05 3.51 -5.14
N PHE A 109 -0.40 2.60 -4.25
CA PHE A 109 0.22 2.45 -2.94
C PHE A 109 1.70 2.13 -3.08
N VAL A 110 2.54 2.91 -2.39
CA VAL A 110 3.99 2.66 -2.32
C VAL A 110 4.37 2.20 -0.92
N MET A 111 3.98 2.96 0.10
CA MET A 111 4.40 2.74 1.48
C MET A 111 3.57 3.55 2.47
N PHE A 112 3.72 3.23 3.76
CA PHE A 112 3.35 4.12 4.85
C PHE A 112 4.47 5.11 5.19
N ASN A 113 4.09 6.29 5.64
CA ASN A 113 4.94 7.31 6.23
C ASN A 113 4.33 7.76 7.58
N SER A 114 5.12 8.45 8.41
CA SER A 114 4.68 8.98 9.71
C SER A 114 4.83 10.50 9.70
N VAL A 115 3.72 11.23 9.66
CA VAL A 115 3.71 12.70 9.64
C VAL A 115 3.36 13.26 11.02
N GLN A 116 2.28 12.77 11.64
CA GLN A 116 1.85 13.17 12.99
C GLN A 116 1.93 12.00 13.95
N GLU A 117 1.45 10.84 13.52
CA GLU A 117 1.49 9.59 14.27
C GLU A 117 2.20 8.48 13.46
N PRO A 118 2.68 7.42 14.12
CA PRO A 118 3.33 6.33 13.41
C PRO A 118 2.42 5.73 12.32
N PHE A 119 2.94 5.67 11.09
CA PHE A 119 2.26 5.11 9.92
C PHE A 119 0.85 5.69 9.66
N ASP A 120 0.64 6.96 9.98
CA ASP A 120 -0.63 7.68 9.78
C ASP A 120 -0.87 8.13 8.34
N THR A 121 0.15 8.05 7.49
CA THR A 121 0.16 8.63 6.16
C THR A 121 0.47 7.57 5.12
N VAL A 122 -0.26 7.61 4.01
CA VAL A 122 -0.07 6.72 2.85
C VAL A 122 0.64 7.50 1.75
N VAL A 123 1.77 6.96 1.28
CA VAL A 123 2.53 7.51 0.16
C VAL A 123 2.14 6.79 -1.13
N CYS A 124 1.78 7.58 -2.14
CA CYS A 124 1.30 7.09 -3.43
C CYS A 124 2.11 7.66 -4.60
N ASN A 125 2.16 6.91 -5.69
CA ASN A 125 2.42 7.46 -7.03
C ASN A 125 1.09 7.65 -7.76
N VAL A 126 0.97 8.67 -8.60
CA VAL A 126 -0.18 8.83 -9.52
C VAL A 126 0.23 8.37 -10.90
N ILE A 127 -0.51 7.44 -11.49
CA ILE A 127 -0.27 6.92 -12.84
C ILE A 127 -1.38 7.32 -13.81
N ASP A 128 -1.03 7.40 -15.09
CA ASP A 128 -2.01 7.51 -16.18
C ASP A 128 -2.65 6.15 -16.50
N GLU A 129 -3.60 6.13 -17.45
CA GLU A 129 -4.28 4.90 -17.90
C GLU A 129 -3.33 3.86 -18.50
N LYS A 130 -2.16 4.29 -18.98
CA LYS A 130 -1.12 3.41 -19.57
C LYS A 130 -0.16 2.86 -18.51
N GLY A 131 -0.24 3.34 -17.26
CA GLY A 131 0.64 2.96 -16.16
C GLY A 131 1.88 3.83 -16.00
N ASN A 132 2.03 4.91 -16.77
CA ASN A 132 3.15 5.83 -16.62
C ASN A 132 2.96 6.69 -15.37
N VAL A 133 4.02 6.86 -14.59
CA VAL A 133 3.98 7.73 -13.40
C VAL A 133 3.91 9.20 -13.81
N MET A 134 2.80 9.85 -13.46
CA MET A 134 2.55 11.29 -13.65
C MET A 134 3.03 12.13 -12.46
N LYS A 135 2.82 11.65 -11.23
CA LYS A 135 3.25 12.31 -9.99
C LYS A 135 3.79 11.28 -9.01
N ARG A 136 4.73 11.70 -8.16
CA ARG A 136 5.37 10.85 -7.14
C ARG A 136 5.12 11.42 -5.75
N ASN A 137 5.22 10.54 -4.75
CA ASN A 137 5.24 10.91 -3.33
C ASN A 137 4.02 11.74 -2.92
N ILE A 138 2.84 11.38 -3.43
CA ILE A 138 1.60 12.00 -2.97
C ILE A 138 1.25 11.40 -1.61
N GLU A 139 1.18 12.25 -0.61
CA GLU A 139 0.84 11.86 0.76
C GLU A 139 -0.65 12.08 1.02
N ILE A 140 -1.29 11.06 1.58
CA ILE A 140 -2.72 11.08 1.91
C ILE A 140 -2.90 10.48 3.31
N PRO A 141 -3.67 11.10 4.22
CA PRO A 141 -3.95 10.51 5.53
C PRO A 141 -4.55 9.10 5.40
N TYR A 142 -4.06 8.14 6.18
CA TYR A 142 -4.54 6.76 6.16
C TYR A 142 -6.04 6.66 6.49
N ALA A 143 -6.52 7.51 7.41
CA ALA A 143 -7.93 7.60 7.77
C ALA A 143 -8.83 7.95 6.57
N ASP A 144 -8.27 8.62 5.56
CA ASP A 144 -8.98 9.14 4.40
C ASP A 144 -8.89 8.23 3.16
N VAL A 145 -8.42 6.99 3.28
CA VAL A 145 -8.28 6.11 2.10
C VAL A 145 -8.92 4.73 2.26
N LEU A 146 -9.22 4.12 1.12
CA LEU A 146 -9.44 2.68 0.97
C LEU A 146 -8.43 2.08 0.01
N PHE A 147 -8.34 0.75 0.00
CA PHE A 147 -7.45 0.01 -0.87
C PHE A 147 -8.20 -1.04 -1.69
N ARG A 148 -7.83 -1.12 -2.96
CA ARG A 148 -8.30 -2.13 -3.92
C ARG A 148 -7.12 -2.73 -4.66
N TYR A 149 -7.23 -3.99 -5.05
CA TYR A 149 -6.24 -4.62 -5.92
C TYR A 149 -6.59 -4.37 -7.38
N GLN A 150 -5.61 -3.96 -8.19
CA GLN A 150 -5.73 -3.77 -9.62
C GLN A 150 -4.92 -4.85 -10.34
N TYR A 151 -5.64 -5.77 -10.99
CA TYR A 151 -5.04 -6.83 -11.77
C TYR A 151 -4.64 -6.33 -13.16
N LYS A 152 -3.36 -6.49 -13.50
CA LYS A 152 -2.81 -6.35 -14.84
C LYS A 152 -2.56 -7.72 -15.44
N GLY A 153 -3.29 -8.03 -16.50
CA GLY A 153 -3.09 -9.27 -17.26
C GLY A 153 -1.73 -9.31 -17.97
N PRO A 154 -1.37 -10.46 -18.58
CA PRO A 154 -0.09 -10.64 -19.29
C PRO A 154 0.17 -9.59 -20.38
N GLU A 155 -0.90 -9.06 -20.98
CA GLU A 155 -0.84 -8.03 -22.03
C GLU A 155 -0.90 -6.58 -21.48
N GLY A 156 -0.90 -6.39 -20.16
CA GLY A 156 -0.95 -5.06 -19.52
C GLY A 156 -2.36 -4.44 -19.42
N ASN A 157 -3.38 -5.15 -19.89
CA ASN A 157 -4.78 -4.74 -19.76
C ASN A 157 -5.22 -4.83 -18.29
N VAL A 158 -5.92 -3.80 -17.80
CA VAL A 158 -6.55 -3.83 -16.48
C VAL A 158 -7.80 -4.70 -16.57
N VAL A 159 -7.87 -5.74 -15.74
CA VAL A 159 -9.09 -6.53 -15.58
C VAL A 159 -9.64 -6.19 -14.20
N LEU A 160 -10.76 -5.47 -14.15
CA LEU A 160 -11.43 -5.14 -12.90
C LEU A 160 -11.85 -6.47 -12.22
N SER A 161 -11.26 -6.73 -11.05
CA SER A 161 -11.42 -7.99 -10.31
C SER A 161 -12.39 -7.88 -9.16
#